data_AF-A0A937CC41-F1
#
_entry.id   AF-A0A937CC41-F1
#
_cell.length_a   1.000
_cell.length_b   1.000
_cell.length_c   1.000
_cell.angle_alpha   90.00
_cell.angle_beta   90.00
_cell.angle_gamma   90.00
#
_symmetry.space_group_name_H-M   'P 1'
#
loop_
_entity.id
_entity.type
_entity.pdbx_description
1 polymer ?
#
loop_
_entity_poly.entity_id
_entity_poly.type
_entity_poly.pdbx_seq_one_letter_code
_entity_poly.pdbx_strand_id
1 'polypeptide(L)' 'MHMQQGTPHWLHVNGNAITCHEKLKVLNENYLEFKGLFQDILDDAAAMGCDVDQLKQIYSALIKVTKVSL' A
#
# COMPACT_ATOMS: atom_id res chain seq x y z
N MET A 1 -8.12 -18.63 -15.77
CA MET A 1 -7.10 -17.92 -14.98
C MET A 1 -7.75 -16.65 -14.45
N HIS A 2 -8.14 -16.61 -13.17
CA HIS A 2 -8.74 -15.41 -12.59
C HIS A 2 -7.63 -14.42 -12.27
N MET A 3 -7.61 -13.28 -12.99
CA MET A 3 -6.77 -12.15 -12.63
C MET A 3 -7.27 -11.57 -11.30
N GLN A 4 -6.42 -11.58 -10.27
CA GLN A 4 -6.68 -10.83 -9.04
C GLN A 4 -6.57 -9.33 -9.36
N GLN A 5 -7.66 -8.74 -9.85
CA GLN A 5 -7.76 -7.31 -10.11
C GLN A 5 -7.84 -6.60 -8.75
N GLY A 6 -6.70 -6.10 -8.24
CA GLY A 6 -6.68 -5.32 -6.99
C GLY A 6 -5.40 -5.37 -6.18
N THR A 7 -4.47 -6.28 -6.47
CA THR A 7 -3.20 -6.42 -5.76
C THR A 7 -2.00 -6.18 -6.70
N PRO A 8 -0.88 -5.63 -6.20
CA PRO A 8 0.25 -5.30 -7.05
C PRO A 8 1.11 -6.53 -7.40
N HIS A 9 1.94 -6.39 -8.42
CA HIS A 9 2.97 -7.37 -8.75
C HIS A 9 4.21 -7.17 -7.85
N TRP A 10 4.48 -8.15 -7.00
CA TRP A 10 5.62 -8.10 -6.08
C TRP A 10 6.89 -8.65 -6.71
N LEU A 11 7.99 -7.93 -6.56
CA LEU A 11 9.30 -8.29 -7.10
C LEU A 11 10.31 -8.51 -5.96
N HIS A 12 11.25 -9.43 -6.20
CA HIS A 12 12.50 -9.53 -5.47
C HIS A 12 13.43 -8.36 -5.82
N VAL A 13 14.44 -8.12 -4.99
CA VAL A 13 15.47 -7.09 -5.23
C VAL A 13 16.23 -7.26 -6.55
N ASN A 14 16.27 -8.50 -7.08
CA ASN A 14 16.87 -8.81 -8.39
C ASN A 14 15.92 -8.59 -9.57
N GLY A 15 14.71 -8.08 -9.33
CA GLY A 15 13.70 -7.80 -10.36
C GLY A 15 12.80 -8.98 -10.72
N ASN A 16 13.06 -10.19 -10.23
CA ASN A 16 12.21 -11.35 -10.51
C ASN A 16 10.91 -11.31 -9.70
N ALA A 17 9.81 -11.80 -10.27
CA ALA A 17 8.54 -11.90 -9.55
C ALA A 17 8.64 -12.82 -8.33
N ILE A 18 7.99 -12.45 -7.23
CA ILE A 18 7.76 -13.36 -6.11
C ILE A 18 6.73 -14.40 -6.54
N THR A 19 7.08 -15.68 -6.51
CA THR A 19 6.21 -16.78 -6.97
C THR A 19 5.73 -17.70 -5.85
N CYS A 20 6.33 -17.62 -4.66
CA CYS A 20 5.91 -18.38 -3.49
C CYS A 20 4.51 -17.93 -3.06
N HIS A 21 3.57 -18.88 -3.02
CA HIS A 21 2.16 -18.61 -2.76
C HIS A 21 1.93 -17.95 -1.39
N GLU A 22 2.58 -18.47 -0.34
CA GLU A 22 2.45 -17.97 1.03
C GLU A 22 2.99 -16.54 1.15
N LYS A 23 4.11 -16.23 0.50
CA LYS A 23 4.67 -14.85 0.48
C LYS A 23 3.73 -13.89 -0.25
N LEU A 24 3.20 -14.29 -1.41
CA LEU A 24 2.25 -13.48 -2.16
C LEU A 24 0.98 -13.22 -1.34
N LYS A 25 0.46 -14.24 -0.66
CA LYS A 25 -0.70 -14.09 0.21
C LYS A 25 -0.47 -13.00 1.27
N VAL A 26 0.61 -13.10 2.04
CA VAL A 26 0.93 -12.13 3.09
C VAL A 26 1.12 -10.71 2.52
N LEU A 27 1.83 -10.57 1.41
CA LEU A 27 2.04 -9.25 0.79
C LEU A 27 0.73 -8.64 0.28
N ASN A 28 -0.16 -9.46 -0.29
CA ASN A 28 -1.47 -9.03 -0.75
C ASN A 28 -2.40 -8.64 0.41
N GLU A 29 -2.41 -9.41 1.50
CA GLU A 29 -3.16 -9.10 2.72
C GLU A 29 -2.70 -7.75 3.30
N ASN A 30 -1.38 -7.57 3.48
CA ASN A 30 -0.82 -6.31 3.97
C ASN A 30 -1.19 -5.10 3.09
N TYR A 31 -1.15 -5.27 1.76
CA TYR A 31 -1.51 -4.20 0.82
C TYR A 31 -2.99 -3.83 0.92
N LEU A 32 -3.88 -4.83 1.00
CA LEU A 32 -5.31 -4.60 1.12
C LEU A 32 -5.66 -3.94 2.45
N GLU A 33 -5.02 -4.37 3.55
CA GLU A 33 -5.16 -3.75 4.87
C GLU A 33 -4.73 -2.29 4.86
N PHE A 34 -3.53 -1.99 4.32
CA PHE A 34 -3.05 -0.61 4.22
C PHE A 34 -3.95 0.24 3.31
N LYS A 35 -4.43 -0.32 2.19
CA LYS A 35 -5.35 0.38 1.29
C LYS A 35 -6.65 0.77 1.99
N GLY A 36 -7.24 -0.15 2.75
CA GLY A 36 -8.45 0.11 3.53
C GLY A 36 -8.22 1.21 4.56
N LEU A 37 -7.19 1.05 5.40
CA LEU A 37 -6.83 2.05 6.41
C LEU A 37 -6.56 3.43 5.80
N PHE A 38 -5.86 3.49 4.67
CA PHE A 38 -5.58 4.77 4.02
C PHE A 38 -6.83 5.41 3.43
N GLN A 39 -7.80 4.63 2.96
CA GLN A 39 -9.11 5.14 2.54
C GLN A 39 -9.85 5.78 3.71
N ASP A 40 -9.89 5.13 4.87
CA ASP A 40 -10.52 5.68 6.07
C ASP A 40 -9.87 7.02 6.48
N ILE A 41 -8.54 7.11 6.44
CA ILE A 41 -7.80 8.34 6.71
C ILE A 41 -8.18 9.46 5.72
N LEU A 42 -8.34 9.14 4.43
CA LEU A 42 -8.72 10.11 3.41
C LEU A 42 -10.16 10.61 3.63
N ASP A 43 -11.07 9.71 3.98
CA ASP A 43 -12.48 10.04 4.21
C ASP A 43 -12.64 10.91 5.47
N ASP A 44 -11.92 10.59 6.54
CA ASP A 44 -11.89 11.41 7.76
C ASP A 44 -11.35 12.82 7.48
N ALA A 45 -10.24 12.92 6.73
CA ALA A 45 -9.66 14.20 6.36
C ALA A 45 -10.60 15.04 5.48
N ALA A 46 -11.27 14.40 4.52
CA ALA A 46 -12.29 15.05 3.69
C ALA A 46 -13.46 15.56 4.55
N ALA A 47 -13.94 14.75 5.51
CA ALA A 47 -15.01 15.13 6.43
C ALA A 47 -14.63 16.33 7.33
N MET A 48 -13.35 16.47 7.67
CA MET A 48 -12.81 17.62 8.41
C MET A 48 -12.50 18.85 7.53
N GLY A 49 -12.71 18.77 6.21
CA GLY A 49 -12.43 19.85 5.27
C GLY A 49 -10.95 20.06 4.96
N CYS A 50 -10.11 19.05 5.16
CA CYS A 50 -8.70 19.11 4.79
C CYS A 50 -8.49 19.03 3.26
N ASP A 51 -7.38 19.60 2.78
CA ASP A 51 -6.89 19.34 1.43
C ASP A 51 -6.37 17.89 1.33
N VAL A 52 -7.17 17.03 0.72
CA VAL A 52 -6.88 15.60 0.56
C VAL A 52 -5.63 15.37 -0.30
N ASP A 53 -5.33 16.25 -1.26
CA ASP A 53 -4.13 16.11 -2.08
C ASP A 53 -2.88 16.53 -1.32
N GLN A 54 -2.97 17.56 -0.45
CA GLN A 54 -1.92 17.86 0.52
C GLN A 54 -1.67 16.67 1.46
N LEU A 55 -2.73 16.02 1.96
CA LEU A 55 -2.60 14.84 2.82
C LEU A 55 -1.86 13.70 2.12
N LYS A 56 -2.21 13.39 0.86
CA LYS A 56 -1.49 12.38 0.07
C LYS A 56 0.00 12.71 -0.06
N GLN A 57 0.36 13.97 -0.25
CA GLN A 57 1.75 14.41 -0.31
C GLN A 57 2.49 14.19 1.02
N ILE A 58 1.86 14.52 2.14
CA ILE A 58 2.41 14.31 3.49
C ILE A 58 2.70 12.84 3.73
N TYR A 59 1.72 11.96 3.47
CA TYR A 59 1.91 10.51 3.65
C TYR A 59 2.92 9.93 2.66
N SER A 60 2.95 10.41 1.41
CA SER A 60 3.99 10.02 0.44
C SER A 60 5.39 10.38 0.93
N ALA A 61 5.58 11.57 1.51
CA ALA A 61 6.84 11.99 2.08
C ALA A 61 7.23 11.13 3.29
N LEU A 62 6.26 10.80 4.16
CA LEU A 62 6.47 9.91 5.31
C LEU A 62 6.94 8.52 4.86
N ILE A 63 6.24 7.90 3.89
CA ILE A 63 6.59 6.58 3.36
C ILE A 63 8.02 6.56 2.79
N LYS A 64 8.44 7.63 2.11
CA LYS A 64 9.80 7.73 1.53
C LYS A 64 10.91 7.74 2.59
N VAL A 65 10.66 8.27 3.78
CA VAL A 65 11.68 8.37 4.84
C VAL A 65 11.65 7.19 5.82
N THR A 66 10.55 6.42 5.86
CA THR A 66 10.44 5.22 6.69
C THR A 66 11.47 4.17 6.27
N LYS A 67 12.20 3.63 7.24
CA LYS A 67 13.26 2.63 7.02
C LYS A 67 12.78 1.22 7.32
N VAL A 68 13.37 0.25 6.65
CA VAL A 68 13.26 -1.17 7.01
C VAL A 68 14.07 -1.41 8.29
N SER A 69 13.49 -2.09 9.27
CA SER A 69 14.10 -2.35 10.59
C SER A 69 14.60 -3.80 10.75
N LEU A 70 14.92 -4.46 9.63
CA LEU A 70 15.32 -5.88 9.57
C LEU A 70 16.82 -6.07 9.66
#